data_AF-A0A7K4D443-F1
#
_entry.id   AF-A0A7K4D443-F1
#
_cell.length_a   1.000
_cell.length_b   1.000
_cell.length_c   1.000
_cell.angle_alpha   90.00
_cell.angle_beta   90.00
_cell.angle_gamma   90.00
#
_symmetry.space_group_name_H-M   'P 1'
#
loop_
_entity.id
_entity.type
_entity.pdbx_description
1 polymer ?
#
loop_
_entity_poly.entity_id
_entity_poly.type
_entity_poly.pdbx_seq_one_letter_code
_entity_poly.pdbx_strand_id
1 'polypeptide(L)'
;MNHILQLFLVMLIAASGQAMPAGTQSWTEEPWDITANATEEQTISTLSPPVAFNITGKEPSTIRLGDAELNYSGYITAKSACELWIWDEVAWCQYKQVAPGDVVDLIAYAPYSGYSDIYLISYSTSSINHFSLNFLKGYNLLKLTVADLGRMFVILAAKNQPSNALIIDVLPGPQVPSISPVDVKAAAPAKAKVNIVSESSKGYDVYVDGVFYSSDAADGSLDGNAALLLSADGTHTITISQRDGQGNIINKTEHTRDFKKNTAYTLRIT
;
A
#
# COMPACT_ATOMS: atom_id res chain seq x y z
N MET A 1 -4.91 10.95 73.56
CA MET A 1 -5.64 12.00 72.81
C MET A 1 -5.60 11.58 71.36
N ASN A 2 -6.77 11.19 70.83
CA ASN A 2 -6.98 10.39 69.63
C ASN A 2 -6.80 11.16 68.33
N HIS A 3 -6.00 10.60 67.43
CA HIS A 3 -5.88 10.89 66.00
C HIS A 3 -5.30 9.58 65.39
N ILE A 4 -5.70 8.97 64.27
CA ILE A 4 -6.54 9.32 63.13
C ILE A 4 -6.95 7.99 62.45
N LEU A 5 -8.20 7.95 62.00
CA LEU A 5 -8.83 7.17 60.92
C LEU A 5 -7.93 6.25 60.05
N GLN A 6 -8.14 4.93 60.08
CA GLN A 6 -7.64 4.01 59.06
C GLN A 6 -8.70 3.81 57.97
N LEU A 7 -8.32 4.14 56.73
CA LEU A 7 -9.12 4.03 55.51
C LEU A 7 -9.05 2.58 54.98
N PHE A 8 -10.19 1.92 54.83
CA PHE A 8 -10.31 0.65 54.11
C PHE A 8 -10.21 0.91 52.60
N LEU A 9 -9.16 0.38 51.95
CA LEU A 9 -9.06 0.34 50.49
C LEU A 9 -9.59 -1.02 50.00
N VAL A 10 -10.75 -0.99 49.34
CA VAL A 10 -11.34 -2.14 48.64
C VAL A 10 -10.60 -2.31 47.32
N MET A 11 -9.86 -3.41 47.16
CA MET A 11 -9.23 -3.79 45.90
C MET A 11 -10.27 -4.50 45.04
N LEU A 12 -10.71 -3.84 43.96
CA LEU A 12 -11.61 -4.42 42.96
C LEU A 12 -10.80 -5.44 42.12
N ILE A 13 -11.11 -6.73 42.25
CA ILE A 13 -10.57 -7.77 41.37
C ILE A 13 -11.33 -7.66 40.04
N ALA A 14 -10.72 -7.04 39.04
CA ALA A 14 -11.19 -7.14 37.67
C ALA A 14 -10.89 -8.56 37.18
N ALA A 15 -11.95 -9.29 36.83
CA ALA A 15 -11.86 -10.60 36.21
C ALA A 15 -11.10 -10.47 34.88
N SER A 16 -9.87 -10.99 34.83
CA SER A 16 -9.18 -11.23 33.57
C SER A 16 -9.92 -12.35 32.85
N GLY A 17 -10.51 -12.01 31.70
CA GLY A 17 -10.98 -13.00 30.75
C GLY A 17 -9.84 -13.96 30.43
N GLN A 18 -10.09 -15.25 30.62
CA GLN A 18 -9.14 -16.29 30.30
C GLN A 18 -8.92 -16.32 28.79
N ALA A 19 -7.73 -15.95 28.33
CA ALA A 19 -7.24 -16.31 27.02
C ALA A 19 -6.66 -17.74 27.10
N MET A 20 -7.28 -18.69 26.40
CA MET A 20 -6.77 -20.03 26.16
C MET A 20 -5.85 -20.04 24.91
N PRO A 21 -4.95 -21.03 24.80
CA PRO A 21 -3.50 -20.82 24.79
C PRO A 21 -2.99 -20.20 23.48
N ALA A 22 -2.25 -19.10 23.59
CA ALA A 22 -1.40 -18.62 22.50
C ALA A 22 -0.26 -19.64 22.30
N GLY A 23 0.04 -19.99 21.04
CA GLY A 23 1.28 -20.68 20.69
C GLY A 23 2.48 -19.97 21.31
N THR A 24 3.58 -20.71 21.53
CA THR A 24 4.76 -20.10 22.14
C THR A 24 5.34 -19.09 21.16
N GLN A 25 5.26 -17.81 21.51
CA GLN A 25 5.76 -16.72 20.67
C GLN A 25 7.16 -16.30 21.15
N SER A 26 8.06 -16.05 20.21
CA SER A 26 9.39 -15.51 20.51
C SER A 26 9.78 -14.43 19.52
N TRP A 27 10.60 -13.51 19.98
CA TRP A 27 11.14 -12.44 19.16
C TRP A 27 12.66 -12.50 19.16
N THR A 28 13.25 -12.41 17.98
CA THR A 28 14.68 -12.12 17.83
C THR A 28 14.87 -10.75 17.19
N GLU A 29 16.00 -10.13 17.48
CA GLU A 29 16.43 -8.88 16.87
C GLU A 29 17.88 -9.03 16.40
N GLU A 30 18.17 -8.51 15.22
CA GLU A 30 19.52 -8.49 14.67
C GLU A 30 19.79 -7.14 13.99
N PRO A 31 21.04 -6.65 14.01
CA PRO A 31 21.41 -5.48 13.23
C PRO A 31 21.07 -5.72 11.76
N TRP A 32 20.27 -4.83 11.20
CA TRP A 32 19.95 -4.85 9.79
C TRP A 32 20.81 -3.80 9.09
N ASP A 33 21.95 -4.26 8.59
CA ASP A 33 22.90 -3.42 7.89
C ASP A 33 22.46 -3.26 6.43
N ILE A 34 22.00 -2.06 6.08
CA ILE A 34 21.56 -1.71 4.72
C ILE A 34 22.77 -1.73 3.74
N THR A 35 24.00 -1.89 4.23
CA THR A 35 25.24 -1.85 3.42
C THR A 35 25.58 -3.13 2.66
N ALA A 36 24.84 -4.24 2.83
CA ALA A 36 25.08 -5.48 2.07
C ALA A 36 24.12 -5.71 0.88
N ASN A 37 23.09 -4.88 0.72
CA ASN A 37 22.17 -4.91 -0.43
C ASN A 37 22.08 -3.49 -1.01
N ALA A 38 23.14 -3.06 -1.70
CA ALA A 38 23.05 -1.93 -2.61
C ALA A 38 22.22 -2.34 -3.83
N THR A 39 20.90 -2.24 -3.73
CA THR A 39 20.03 -2.19 -4.92
C THR A 39 18.81 -1.33 -4.63
N GLU A 40 18.71 -0.27 -5.45
CA GLU A 40 17.57 0.62 -5.66
C GLU A 40 17.22 1.57 -4.50
N GLU A 41 17.49 2.88 -4.74
CA GLU A 41 16.72 3.96 -4.13
C GLU A 41 15.25 3.55 -4.11
N GLN A 42 14.64 3.53 -2.93
CA GLN A 42 13.19 3.41 -2.82
C GLN A 42 12.58 4.72 -3.32
N THR A 43 12.49 4.84 -4.64
CA THR A 43 11.60 5.76 -5.31
C THR A 43 10.23 5.50 -4.71
N ILE A 44 9.58 6.52 -4.16
CA ILE A 44 8.18 6.41 -3.79
C ILE A 44 7.38 6.79 -5.03
N SER A 45 6.24 6.11 -5.25
CA SER A 45 5.37 6.48 -6.35
C SER A 45 4.87 7.92 -6.14
N THR A 46 5.11 8.81 -7.11
CA THR A 46 4.78 10.25 -6.99
C THR A 46 3.72 10.64 -8.00
N LEU A 47 2.86 11.57 -7.61
CA LEU A 47 1.79 12.08 -8.46
C LEU A 47 1.93 13.60 -8.63
N SER A 48 1.93 14.07 -9.86
CA SER A 48 1.95 15.51 -10.14
C SER A 48 0.62 16.18 -9.79
N PRO A 49 0.60 17.49 -9.50
CA PRO A 49 -0.64 18.26 -9.51
C PRO A 49 -1.36 18.16 -10.87
N PRO A 50 -2.71 18.25 -10.90
CA PRO A 50 -3.47 18.23 -12.13
C PRO A 50 -3.26 19.51 -12.94
N VAL A 51 -3.10 19.36 -14.25
CA VAL A 51 -2.99 20.46 -15.20
C VAL A 51 -4.14 20.39 -16.19
N ALA A 52 -4.77 21.51 -16.52
CA ALA A 52 -5.83 21.56 -17.53
C ALA A 52 -5.37 20.90 -18.84
N PHE A 53 -6.17 19.98 -19.36
CA PHE A 53 -5.85 19.24 -20.57
C PHE A 53 -6.97 19.40 -21.60
N ASN A 54 -6.66 20.03 -22.73
CA ASN A 54 -7.60 20.11 -23.83
C ASN A 54 -7.44 18.87 -24.72
N ILE A 55 -8.47 18.02 -24.73
CA ILE A 55 -8.51 16.82 -25.56
C ILE A 55 -8.95 17.09 -27.01
N THR A 56 -9.33 18.32 -27.36
CA THR A 56 -9.82 18.64 -28.70
C THR A 56 -8.72 18.43 -29.74
N GLY A 57 -8.97 17.57 -30.75
CA GLY A 57 -7.97 17.14 -31.72
C GLY A 57 -6.92 16.17 -31.17
N LYS A 58 -7.09 15.73 -29.91
CA LYS A 58 -6.28 14.73 -29.19
C LYS A 58 -7.19 13.67 -28.56
N GLU A 59 -8.41 13.54 -29.06
CA GLU A 59 -9.32 12.51 -28.62
C GLU A 59 -8.73 11.14 -28.97
N PRO A 60 -8.87 10.13 -28.10
CA PRO A 60 -8.47 8.80 -28.47
C PRO A 60 -9.35 8.32 -29.62
N SER A 61 -8.80 7.51 -30.51
CA SER A 61 -9.64 6.76 -31.47
C SER A 61 -10.41 5.66 -30.74
N THR A 62 -9.78 5.08 -29.70
CA THR A 62 -10.22 3.84 -29.07
C THR A 62 -10.18 3.93 -27.54
N ILE A 63 -11.19 3.34 -26.89
CA ILE A 63 -11.20 3.04 -25.45
C ILE A 63 -10.95 1.55 -25.27
N ARG A 64 -9.97 1.19 -24.43
CA ARG A 64 -9.64 -0.21 -24.07
C ARG A 64 -10.17 -0.55 -22.68
N LEU A 65 -11.09 -1.51 -22.62
CA LEU A 65 -11.70 -2.04 -21.40
C LEU A 65 -11.39 -3.54 -21.29
N GLY A 66 -10.28 -3.88 -20.64
CA GLY A 66 -9.75 -5.25 -20.70
C GLY A 66 -9.42 -5.64 -22.14
N ASP A 67 -9.95 -6.78 -22.60
CA ASP A 67 -9.76 -7.27 -23.97
C ASP A 67 -10.68 -6.60 -25.00
N ALA A 68 -11.62 -5.75 -24.56
CA ALA A 68 -12.55 -5.07 -25.45
C ALA A 68 -12.01 -3.71 -25.93
N GLU A 69 -12.11 -3.47 -27.23
CA GLU A 69 -11.85 -2.16 -27.84
C GLU A 69 -13.15 -1.52 -28.33
N LEU A 70 -13.40 -0.29 -27.90
CA LEU A 70 -14.58 0.50 -28.25
C LEU A 70 -14.17 1.77 -28.97
N ASN A 71 -14.97 2.20 -29.96
CA ASN A 71 -14.80 3.52 -30.55
C ASN A 71 -15.10 4.61 -29.53
N TYR A 72 -14.22 5.61 -29.43
CA TYR A 72 -14.39 6.73 -28.50
C TYR A 72 -15.74 7.44 -28.68
N SER A 73 -16.18 7.64 -29.92
CA SER A 73 -17.47 8.29 -30.23
C SER A 73 -18.68 7.56 -29.63
N GLY A 74 -18.59 6.24 -29.44
CA GLY A 74 -19.63 5.44 -28.79
C GLY A 74 -19.59 5.50 -27.26
N TYR A 75 -18.48 5.94 -26.68
CA TYR A 75 -18.26 5.99 -25.23
C TYR A 75 -18.71 7.33 -24.60
N ILE A 76 -18.57 8.45 -25.32
CA ILE A 76 -18.72 9.80 -24.75
C ILE A 76 -20.15 10.26 -24.42
N THR A 77 -21.18 9.44 -24.64
CA THR A 77 -22.56 9.90 -24.78
C THR A 77 -23.24 10.39 -23.50
N ALA A 78 -22.66 10.22 -22.31
CA ALA A 78 -23.09 10.91 -21.10
C ALA A 78 -22.03 10.86 -19.97
N LYS A 79 -21.34 11.98 -19.71
CA LYS A 79 -20.39 12.08 -18.58
C LYS A 79 -21.00 12.87 -17.42
N SER A 80 -21.47 12.18 -16.38
CA SER A 80 -22.04 12.79 -15.17
C SER A 80 -21.16 12.66 -13.92
N ALA A 81 -20.16 11.77 -13.95
CA ALA A 81 -19.26 11.47 -12.84
C ALA A 81 -17.80 11.75 -13.23
N CYS A 82 -16.91 11.64 -12.24
CA CYS A 82 -15.47 11.66 -12.53
C CYS A 82 -15.06 10.41 -13.29
N GLU A 83 -14.10 10.55 -14.20
CA GLU A 83 -13.49 9.43 -14.91
C GLU A 83 -11.98 9.53 -14.80
N LEU A 84 -11.30 8.38 -14.88
CA LEU A 84 -9.86 8.30 -14.87
C LEU A 84 -9.39 7.34 -15.96
N TRP A 85 -8.36 7.72 -16.70
CA TRP A 85 -7.85 6.96 -17.85
C TRP A 85 -6.33 6.99 -17.89
N ILE A 86 -5.72 5.92 -18.39
CA ILE A 86 -4.32 5.92 -18.81
C ILE A 86 -4.29 6.40 -20.26
N TRP A 87 -3.50 7.43 -20.54
CA TRP A 87 -3.26 7.86 -21.91
C TRP A 87 -2.16 7.00 -22.54
N ASP A 88 -2.49 6.33 -23.65
CA ASP A 88 -1.58 5.50 -24.41
C ASP A 88 -1.63 5.89 -25.89
N GLU A 89 -1.03 7.04 -26.20
CA GLU A 89 -0.96 7.65 -27.52
C GLU A 89 -2.34 7.87 -28.16
N VAL A 90 -2.83 6.88 -28.92
CA VAL A 90 -4.10 6.92 -29.65
C VAL A 90 -5.26 6.26 -28.90
N ALA A 91 -4.98 5.62 -27.76
CA ALA A 91 -5.97 4.91 -26.96
C ALA A 91 -6.02 5.43 -25.52
N TRP A 92 -7.20 5.30 -24.89
CA TRP A 92 -7.35 5.42 -23.45
C TRP A 92 -7.63 4.05 -22.84
N CYS A 93 -6.93 3.72 -21.76
CA CYS A 93 -6.93 2.38 -21.20
C CYS A 93 -7.24 2.39 -19.69
N GLN A 94 -7.76 1.28 -19.18
CA GLN A 94 -7.87 1.03 -17.73
C GLN A 94 -6.73 0.18 -17.16
N TYR A 95 -5.89 -0.38 -18.04
CA TYR A 95 -4.81 -1.28 -17.70
C TYR A 95 -3.53 -0.90 -18.45
N LYS A 96 -2.38 -0.96 -17.77
CA LYS A 96 -1.06 -0.87 -18.42
C LYS A 96 0.01 -1.61 -17.62
N GLN A 97 0.97 -2.21 -18.33
CA GLN A 97 2.22 -2.72 -17.75
C GLN A 97 3.34 -1.72 -17.96
N VAL A 98 4.17 -1.51 -16.94
CA VAL A 98 5.25 -0.52 -16.93
C VAL A 98 6.43 -1.01 -16.09
N ALA A 99 7.60 -0.36 -16.23
CA ALA A 99 8.76 -0.60 -15.38
C ALA A 99 8.82 0.40 -14.20
N PRO A 100 9.52 0.06 -13.09
CA PRO A 100 9.84 1.03 -12.05
C PRO A 100 10.52 2.27 -12.63
N GLY A 101 10.10 3.44 -12.16
CA GLY A 101 10.58 4.74 -12.63
C GLY A 101 9.85 5.27 -13.87
N ASP A 102 9.03 4.45 -14.54
CA ASP A 102 8.24 4.92 -15.67
C ASP A 102 7.21 5.98 -15.24
N VAL A 103 6.97 6.91 -16.15
CA VAL A 103 5.95 7.95 -15.98
C VAL A 103 4.73 7.57 -16.80
N VAL A 104 3.60 7.42 -16.11
CA VAL A 104 2.29 7.14 -16.70
C VAL A 104 1.48 8.44 -16.75
N ASP A 105 1.07 8.83 -17.95
CA ASP A 105 0.17 9.96 -18.16
C ASP A 105 -1.28 9.52 -17.85
N LEU A 106 -1.90 10.19 -16.88
CA LEU A 106 -3.27 9.95 -16.45
C LEU A 106 -4.16 11.10 -16.90
N ILE A 107 -5.30 10.78 -17.51
CA ILE A 107 -6.35 11.73 -17.88
C ILE A 107 -7.51 11.58 -16.91
N ALA A 108 -7.78 12.63 -16.14
CA ALA A 108 -8.92 12.72 -15.25
C ALA A 108 -9.99 13.66 -15.82
N TYR A 109 -11.22 13.20 -15.95
CA TYR A 109 -12.37 14.07 -16.22
C TYR A 109 -13.04 14.42 -14.89
N ALA A 110 -13.24 15.72 -14.64
CA ALA A 110 -13.96 16.23 -13.49
C ALA A 110 -15.19 17.06 -13.94
N PRO A 111 -16.42 16.72 -13.53
CA PRO A 111 -17.62 17.48 -13.94
C PRO A 111 -17.77 18.84 -13.24
N TYR A 112 -16.93 19.13 -12.24
CA TYR A 112 -16.86 20.38 -11.50
C TYR A 112 -15.41 20.70 -11.11
N SER A 113 -15.14 21.96 -10.79
CA SER A 113 -13.86 22.36 -10.20
C SER A 113 -13.86 22.15 -8.68
N GLY A 114 -12.69 21.93 -8.09
CA GLY A 114 -12.49 21.82 -6.65
C GLY A 114 -11.60 20.65 -6.24
N TYR A 115 -11.44 20.46 -4.93
CA TYR A 115 -10.65 19.36 -4.39
C TYR A 115 -11.31 18.01 -4.65
N SER A 116 -10.49 17.03 -5.04
CA SER A 116 -10.84 15.63 -5.20
C SER A 116 -9.65 14.79 -4.76
N ASP A 117 -9.94 13.57 -4.31
CA ASP A 117 -8.95 12.68 -3.72
C ASP A 117 -8.50 11.64 -4.73
N ILE A 118 -7.19 11.42 -4.84
CA ILE A 118 -6.61 10.27 -5.56
C ILE A 118 -5.98 9.33 -4.54
N TYR A 119 -6.30 8.05 -4.69
CA TYR A 119 -5.70 6.96 -3.94
C TYR A 119 -4.84 6.13 -4.87
N LEU A 120 -3.57 5.96 -4.50
CA LEU A 120 -2.68 4.95 -5.07
C LEU A 120 -2.63 3.79 -4.09
N ILE A 121 -3.23 2.68 -4.44
CA ILE A 121 -3.31 1.48 -3.61
C ILE A 121 -2.33 0.48 -4.19
N SER A 122 -1.17 0.33 -3.57
CA SER A 122 -0.18 -0.67 -3.96
C SER A 122 -0.53 -2.00 -3.30
N TYR A 123 -0.75 -3.04 -4.10
CA TYR A 123 -1.04 -4.39 -3.61
C TYR A 123 0.21 -5.06 -3.04
N SER A 124 1.38 -4.78 -3.61
CA SER A 124 2.66 -5.37 -3.22
C SER A 124 3.22 -4.82 -1.91
N THR A 125 2.99 -3.53 -1.66
CA THR A 125 3.44 -2.86 -0.42
C THR A 125 2.30 -2.66 0.58
N SER A 126 1.07 -3.04 0.20
CA SER A 126 -0.20 -2.76 0.90
C SER A 126 -0.30 -1.33 1.43
N SER A 127 0.28 -0.39 0.69
CA SER A 127 0.25 1.02 1.05
C SER A 127 -0.86 1.73 0.29
N ILE A 128 -1.42 2.74 0.94
CA ILE A 128 -2.34 3.68 0.30
C ILE A 128 -1.70 5.06 0.38
N ASN A 129 -1.28 5.59 -0.77
CA ASN A 129 -0.91 6.99 -0.87
C ASN A 129 -2.16 7.80 -1.22
N HIS A 130 -2.50 8.75 -0.35
CA HIS A 130 -3.64 9.64 -0.54
C HIS A 130 -3.15 11.03 -0.94
N PHE A 131 -3.76 11.58 -1.99
CA PHE A 131 -3.50 12.91 -2.49
C PHE A 131 -4.82 13.67 -2.58
N SER A 132 -4.90 14.84 -1.95
CA SER A 132 -6.04 15.75 -2.14
C SER A 132 -5.61 16.87 -3.08
N LEU A 133 -6.13 16.88 -4.30
CA LEU A 133 -5.69 17.74 -5.40
C LEU A 133 -6.85 18.59 -5.92
N ASN A 134 -6.54 19.82 -6.33
CA ASN A 134 -7.55 20.74 -6.86
C ASN A 134 -7.71 20.58 -8.38
N PHE A 135 -8.85 20.09 -8.82
CA PHE A 135 -9.16 19.87 -10.24
C PHE A 135 -9.92 21.05 -10.84
N LEU A 136 -9.68 21.28 -12.14
CA LEU A 136 -10.53 22.14 -12.95
C LEU A 136 -11.64 21.33 -13.59
N LYS A 137 -12.82 21.94 -13.75
CA LYS A 137 -13.90 21.36 -14.54
C LYS A 137 -13.40 21.01 -15.95
N GLY A 138 -13.66 19.79 -16.39
CA GLY A 138 -13.20 19.24 -17.67
C GLY A 138 -12.08 18.24 -17.49
N TYR A 139 -11.22 18.12 -18.51
CA TYR A 139 -10.12 17.17 -18.51
C TYR A 139 -8.85 17.77 -17.87
N ASN A 140 -8.16 16.94 -17.11
CA ASN A 140 -6.93 17.26 -16.43
C ASN A 140 -5.91 16.15 -16.70
N LEU A 141 -4.65 16.53 -16.93
CA LEU A 141 -3.51 15.63 -17.07
C LEU A 141 -2.76 15.57 -15.75
N LEU A 142 -2.42 14.36 -15.31
CA LEU A 142 -1.52 14.08 -14.20
C LEU A 142 -0.41 13.15 -14.68
N LYS A 143 0.74 13.23 -14.01
CA LYS A 143 1.87 12.33 -14.23
C LYS A 143 2.08 11.49 -12.99
N LEU A 144 1.95 10.18 -13.13
CA LEU A 144 2.24 9.22 -12.08
C LEU A 144 3.60 8.59 -12.38
N THR A 145 4.59 8.85 -11.53
CA THR A 145 5.85 8.09 -11.56
C THR A 145 5.65 6.88 -10.68
N VAL A 146 5.65 5.68 -11.27
CA VAL A 146 5.53 4.43 -10.51
C VAL A 146 6.88 3.98 -10.01
N ALA A 147 6.91 3.36 -8.84
CA ALA A 147 8.17 2.94 -8.26
C ALA A 147 8.12 1.52 -7.70
N ASP A 148 7.06 1.22 -6.96
CA ASP A 148 6.94 -0.07 -6.31
C ASP A 148 6.52 -1.13 -7.33
N LEU A 149 7.31 -2.19 -7.44
CA LEU A 149 6.97 -3.38 -8.21
C LEU A 149 5.62 -3.95 -7.76
N GLY A 150 4.88 -4.56 -8.68
CA GLY A 150 3.59 -5.20 -8.43
C GLY A 150 2.40 -4.38 -8.87
N ARG A 151 1.21 -4.85 -8.51
CA ARG A 151 -0.05 -4.25 -8.95
C ARG A 151 -0.39 -3.00 -8.13
N MET A 152 -0.67 -1.90 -8.83
CA MET A 152 -1.20 -0.67 -8.26
C MET A 152 -2.60 -0.39 -8.79
N PHE A 153 -3.51 -0.05 -7.89
CA PHE A 153 -4.82 0.49 -8.23
C PHE A 153 -4.82 2.00 -8.06
N VAL A 154 -5.38 2.73 -9.04
CA VAL A 154 -5.56 4.18 -8.97
C VAL A 154 -7.04 4.51 -9.01
N ILE A 155 -7.51 5.27 -8.03
CA ILE A 155 -8.92 5.67 -7.91
C ILE A 155 -8.99 7.17 -7.66
N LEU A 156 -9.80 7.87 -8.44
CA LEU A 156 -10.19 9.25 -8.18
C LEU A 156 -11.56 9.24 -7.46
N ALA A 157 -11.71 10.02 -6.41
CA ALA A 157 -12.96 10.18 -5.68
C ALA A 157 -13.29 11.66 -5.49
N ALA A 158 -14.52 12.03 -5.76
CA ALA A 158 -14.96 13.41 -5.64
C ALA A 158 -16.43 13.46 -5.21
N LYS A 159 -16.77 14.36 -4.27
CA LYS A 159 -18.13 14.49 -3.70
C LYS A 159 -18.75 13.14 -3.29
N ASN A 160 -17.95 12.29 -2.64
CA ASN A 160 -18.34 10.94 -2.19
C ASN A 160 -18.72 9.97 -3.33
N GLN A 161 -18.31 10.23 -4.57
CA GLN A 161 -18.48 9.32 -5.69
C GLN A 161 -17.11 8.91 -6.23
N PRO A 162 -16.82 7.61 -6.37
CA PRO A 162 -15.62 7.15 -7.04
C PRO A 162 -15.77 7.30 -8.57
N SER A 163 -14.64 7.46 -9.25
CA SER A 163 -14.50 7.20 -10.67
C SER A 163 -14.45 5.69 -10.94
N ASN A 164 -14.19 5.32 -12.19
CA ASN A 164 -13.63 4.00 -12.48
C ASN A 164 -12.24 3.83 -11.86
N ALA A 165 -11.80 2.58 -11.73
CA ALA A 165 -10.45 2.24 -11.27
C ALA A 165 -9.51 2.01 -12.46
N LEU A 166 -8.23 2.30 -12.24
CA LEU A 166 -7.14 1.87 -13.11
C LEU A 166 -6.32 0.79 -12.43
N ILE A 167 -5.72 -0.08 -13.23
CA ILE A 167 -4.74 -1.09 -12.81
C ILE A 167 -3.43 -0.81 -13.55
N ILE A 168 -2.35 -0.66 -12.80
CA ILE A 168 -1.00 -0.54 -13.34
C ILE A 168 -0.16 -1.67 -12.75
N ASP A 169 0.29 -2.58 -13.59
CA ASP A 169 1.21 -3.65 -13.17
C ASP A 169 2.64 -3.17 -13.41
N VAL A 170 3.39 -2.95 -12.33
CA VAL A 170 4.79 -2.53 -12.38
C VAL A 170 5.66 -3.78 -12.35
N LEU A 171 6.32 -4.09 -13.47
CA LEU A 171 7.11 -5.30 -13.64
C LEU A 171 8.60 -4.94 -13.73
N PRO A 172 9.52 -5.81 -13.27
CA PRO A 172 10.94 -5.56 -13.45
C PRO A 172 11.25 -5.34 -14.93
N GLY A 173 11.92 -4.24 -15.26
CA GLY A 173 12.41 -4.01 -16.61
C GLY A 173 13.37 -5.14 -17.05
N PRO A 174 13.58 -5.34 -18.36
CA PRO A 174 14.56 -6.30 -18.84
C PRO A 174 15.93 -5.98 -18.23
N GLN A 175 16.46 -6.92 -17.46
CA GLN A 175 17.76 -6.81 -16.77
C GLN A 175 18.87 -6.68 -17.81
N VAL A 176 19.32 -5.45 -18.09
CA VAL A 176 20.59 -5.25 -18.80
C VAL A 176 21.70 -5.43 -17.75
N PRO A 177 22.66 -6.35 -17.94
CA PRO A 177 23.74 -6.55 -16.98
C PRO A 177 24.51 -5.24 -16.77
N SER A 178 24.38 -4.66 -15.57
CA SER A 178 25.07 -3.43 -15.19
C SER A 178 26.55 -3.73 -14.99
N ILE A 179 27.37 -3.20 -15.90
CA ILE A 179 28.80 -2.99 -15.69
C ILE A 179 28.98 -1.49 -15.51
N SER A 180 29.11 -1.00 -14.27
CA SER A 180 29.83 0.26 -13.98
C SER A 180 30.14 0.46 -12.48
N PRO A 181 31.20 1.24 -12.16
CA PRO A 181 31.90 1.21 -10.89
C PRO A 181 31.59 2.38 -9.92
N VAL A 182 31.56 2.04 -8.62
CA VAL A 182 31.97 2.79 -7.40
C VAL A 182 31.43 4.21 -7.09
N ASP A 183 30.67 4.25 -5.98
CA ASP A 183 30.51 5.24 -4.89
C ASP A 183 30.12 6.72 -5.12
N VAL A 184 28.89 7.06 -4.67
CA VAL A 184 28.63 8.22 -3.79
C VAL A 184 27.57 7.84 -2.74
N LYS A 185 27.94 7.96 -1.45
CA LYS A 185 27.16 7.57 -0.28
C LYS A 185 26.05 8.61 0.03
N ALA A 186 24.81 8.32 -0.36
CA ALA A 186 23.63 9.04 0.12
C ALA A 186 23.08 8.35 1.39
N ALA A 187 22.83 9.10 2.46
CA ALA A 187 22.26 8.54 3.69
C ALA A 187 20.78 8.20 3.45
N ALA A 188 20.50 6.91 3.26
CA ALA A 188 19.14 6.38 3.11
C ALA A 188 18.28 6.63 4.36
N PRO A 189 16.97 6.89 4.23
CA PRO A 189 16.07 6.98 5.37
C PRO A 189 15.98 5.61 6.06
N ALA A 190 16.36 5.57 7.33
CA ALA A 190 16.44 4.33 8.09
C ALA A 190 15.06 3.73 8.40
N LYS A 191 14.93 2.41 8.28
CA LYS A 191 13.70 1.61 8.44
C LYS A 191 13.92 0.42 9.37
N ALA A 192 12.85 -0.22 9.85
CA ALA A 192 12.91 -1.49 10.57
C ALA A 192 12.31 -2.62 9.71
N LYS A 193 12.95 -3.80 9.69
CA LYS A 193 12.42 -4.98 8.99
C LYS A 193 11.74 -5.89 10.01
N VAL A 194 10.58 -6.45 9.68
CA VAL A 194 9.91 -7.45 10.52
C VAL A 194 9.61 -8.68 9.68
N ASN A 195 10.14 -9.82 10.09
CA ASN A 195 9.80 -11.13 9.57
C ASN A 195 8.81 -11.78 10.52
N ILE A 196 7.82 -12.46 9.98
CA ILE A 196 6.87 -13.30 10.69
C ILE A 196 7.07 -14.71 10.17
N VAL A 197 7.27 -15.64 11.10
CA VAL A 197 7.44 -17.06 10.81
C VAL A 197 6.47 -17.81 11.70
N SER A 198 5.44 -18.40 11.11
CA SER A 198 4.44 -19.19 11.81
C SER A 198 4.55 -20.66 11.43
N GLU A 199 4.77 -21.52 12.43
CA GLU A 199 4.81 -22.98 12.23
C GLU A 199 3.43 -23.62 12.43
N SER A 200 2.54 -22.97 13.18
CA SER A 200 1.20 -23.47 13.50
C SER A 200 0.09 -22.90 12.62
N SER A 201 0.33 -21.82 11.86
CA SER A 201 -0.69 -21.19 11.02
C SER A 201 -0.17 -20.73 9.66
N LYS A 202 -1.04 -20.84 8.65
CA LYS A 202 -0.81 -20.45 7.26
C LYS A 202 -2.05 -19.73 6.72
N GLY A 203 -1.89 -18.93 5.67
CA GLY A 203 -2.97 -18.13 5.07
C GLY A 203 -3.49 -17.04 6.00
N TYR A 204 -2.60 -16.45 6.81
CA TYR A 204 -2.94 -15.35 7.70
C TYR A 204 -2.71 -13.99 7.04
N ASP A 205 -3.50 -13.01 7.47
CA ASP A 205 -3.35 -11.58 7.19
C ASP A 205 -2.51 -10.94 8.30
N VAL A 206 -1.68 -9.96 7.92
CA VAL A 206 -0.85 -9.17 8.81
C VAL A 206 -1.31 -7.72 8.73
N TYR A 207 -1.56 -7.10 9.89
CA TYR A 207 -1.91 -5.70 10.01
C TYR A 207 -0.86 -4.98 10.85
N VAL A 208 -0.61 -3.71 10.54
CA VAL A 208 0.21 -2.79 11.33
C VAL A 208 -0.69 -1.66 11.79
N ASP A 209 -0.80 -1.47 13.11
CA ASP A 209 -1.65 -0.45 13.74
C ASP A 209 -3.12 -0.50 13.26
N GLY A 210 -3.61 -1.71 13.03
CA GLY A 210 -4.98 -1.98 12.57
C GLY A 210 -5.19 -1.83 11.06
N VAL A 211 -4.17 -1.46 10.28
CA VAL A 211 -4.22 -1.37 8.82
C VAL A 211 -3.61 -2.61 8.20
N PHE A 212 -4.30 -3.23 7.23
CA PHE A 212 -3.79 -4.41 6.53
C PHE A 212 -2.47 -4.07 5.84
N TYR A 213 -1.46 -4.93 6.01
CA TYR A 213 -0.11 -4.71 5.51
C TYR A 213 0.38 -5.85 4.60
N SER A 214 0.14 -7.11 4.95
CA SER A 214 0.59 -8.23 4.12
C SER A 214 -0.24 -9.47 4.44
N SER A 215 0.02 -10.56 3.75
CA SER A 215 -0.47 -11.88 4.11
C SER A 215 0.63 -12.92 3.89
N ASP A 216 0.46 -14.10 4.47
CA ASP A 216 1.30 -15.28 4.18
C ASP A 216 1.40 -15.52 2.67
N ALA A 217 0.32 -15.28 1.92
CA ALA A 217 0.27 -15.47 0.47
C ALA A 217 0.98 -14.37 -0.35
N ALA A 218 1.53 -13.32 0.26
CA ALA A 218 2.02 -12.15 -0.46
C ALA A 218 3.24 -12.45 -1.36
N ASP A 219 4.03 -13.47 -1.02
CA ASP A 219 5.16 -13.95 -1.83
C ASP A 219 4.78 -15.04 -2.85
N GLY A 220 3.47 -15.34 -2.97
CA GLY A 220 2.93 -16.37 -3.84
C GLY A 220 2.91 -17.78 -3.23
N SER A 221 3.33 -17.95 -1.97
CA SER A 221 3.33 -19.24 -1.26
C SER A 221 2.47 -19.18 0.00
N LEU A 222 1.94 -20.32 0.46
CA LEU A 222 1.29 -20.45 1.77
C LEU A 222 2.21 -21.28 2.66
N ASP A 223 3.31 -20.67 3.10
CA ASP A 223 4.40 -21.38 3.77
C ASP A 223 4.53 -21.03 5.26
N GLY A 224 3.78 -20.03 5.73
CA GLY A 224 3.79 -19.52 7.10
C GLY A 224 4.65 -18.27 7.26
N ASN A 225 5.17 -17.69 6.18
CA ASN A 225 6.13 -16.59 6.23
C ASN A 225 5.56 -15.28 5.69
N ALA A 226 5.87 -14.17 6.36
CA ALA A 226 5.59 -12.84 5.85
C ALA A 226 6.72 -11.88 6.23
N ALA A 227 6.98 -10.89 5.38
CA ALA A 227 7.96 -9.84 5.65
C ALA A 227 7.33 -8.46 5.44
N LEU A 228 7.68 -7.51 6.30
CA LEU A 228 7.21 -6.13 6.24
C LEU A 228 8.30 -5.12 6.62
N LEU A 229 8.17 -3.91 6.10
CA LEU A 229 9.07 -2.79 6.37
C LEU A 229 8.31 -1.66 7.08
N LEU A 230 8.72 -1.34 8.30
CA LEU A 230 8.12 -0.26 9.09
C LEU A 230 8.83 1.07 8.81
N SER A 231 8.03 2.13 8.76
CA SER A 231 8.48 3.49 8.51
C SER A 231 8.85 4.16 9.85
N ALA A 232 10.15 4.39 10.05
CA ALA A 232 10.74 5.08 11.21
C ALA A 232 10.51 4.40 12.59
N ASP A 233 11.21 4.91 13.60
CA ASP A 233 11.20 4.36 14.96
C ASP A 233 9.85 4.56 15.63
N GLY A 234 9.46 3.59 16.46
CA GLY A 234 8.33 3.78 17.37
C GLY A 234 7.62 2.51 17.73
N THR A 235 6.62 2.67 18.60
CA THR A 235 5.77 1.59 19.04
C THR A 235 4.69 1.32 18.01
N HIS A 236 4.71 0.13 17.43
CA HIS A 236 3.70 -0.36 16.50
C HIS A 236 3.04 -1.63 17.04
N THR A 237 1.80 -1.86 16.64
CA THR A 237 1.07 -3.10 16.92
C THR A 237 0.97 -3.94 15.65
N ILE A 238 1.61 -5.11 15.68
CA ILE A 238 1.48 -6.12 14.63
C ILE A 238 0.32 -7.04 14.99
N THR A 239 -0.70 -7.10 14.15
CA THR A 239 -1.81 -8.04 14.29
C THR A 239 -1.69 -9.13 13.24
N ILE A 240 -1.76 -10.39 13.66
CA ILE A 240 -1.84 -11.53 12.75
C ILE A 240 -3.24 -12.11 12.88
N SER A 241 -3.95 -12.24 11.77
CA SER A 241 -5.35 -12.69 11.74
C SER A 241 -5.54 -13.78 10.70
N GLN A 242 -6.11 -14.92 11.10
CA GLN A 242 -6.48 -15.98 10.17
C GLN A 242 -7.99 -16.00 9.98
N ARG A 243 -8.43 -16.26 8.75
CA ARG A 243 -9.84 -16.35 8.38
C ARG A 243 -10.21 -17.76 7.94
N ASP A 244 -11.45 -18.16 8.18
CA ASP A 244 -12.02 -19.35 7.53
C ASP A 244 -12.42 -19.05 6.06
N GLY A 245 -12.85 -20.08 5.33
CA GLY A 245 -13.32 -19.94 3.94
C GLY A 245 -14.60 -19.09 3.78
N GLN A 246 -15.22 -18.64 4.86
CA GLN A 246 -16.38 -17.76 4.89
C GLN A 246 -16.00 -16.32 5.27
N GLY A 247 -14.72 -16.07 5.58
CA GLY A 247 -14.17 -14.76 5.91
C GLY A 247 -14.20 -14.41 7.41
N ASN A 248 -14.68 -15.30 8.27
CA ASN A 248 -14.72 -15.08 9.71
C ASN A 248 -13.32 -15.17 10.30
N ILE A 249 -12.98 -14.27 11.23
CA ILE A 249 -11.69 -14.34 11.95
C ILE A 249 -11.76 -15.53 12.92
N ILE A 250 -10.93 -16.53 12.68
CA ILE A 250 -10.84 -17.75 13.49
C ILE A 250 -9.65 -17.73 14.44
N ASN A 251 -8.60 -16.98 14.11
CA ASN A 251 -7.46 -16.71 14.99
C ASN A 251 -7.05 -15.25 14.86
N LYS A 252 -6.70 -14.61 15.98
CA LYS A 252 -6.16 -13.25 16.01
C LYS A 252 -5.15 -13.13 17.14
N THR A 253 -3.95 -12.65 16.84
CA THR A 253 -2.92 -12.29 17.83
C THR A 253 -2.44 -10.87 17.58
N GLU A 254 -2.11 -10.17 18.66
CA GLU A 254 -1.63 -8.78 18.62
C GLU A 254 -0.30 -8.69 19.37
N HIS A 255 0.68 -8.02 18.75
CA HIS A 255 2.02 -7.90 19.26
C HIS A 255 2.46 -6.43 19.16
N THR A 256 2.38 -5.71 20.29
CA THR A 256 2.85 -4.33 20.39
C THR A 256 4.31 -4.31 20.81
N ARG A 257 5.14 -3.61 20.03
CA ARG A 257 6.59 -3.51 20.28
C ARG A 257 7.13 -2.18 19.76
N ASP A 258 8.19 -1.70 20.41
CA ASP A 258 9.01 -0.60 19.93
C ASP A 258 10.03 -1.10 18.89
N PHE A 259 9.90 -0.62 17.66
CA PHE A 259 10.75 -1.00 16.53
C PHE A 259 11.79 0.07 16.28
N LYS A 260 13.05 -0.36 16.23
CA LYS A 260 14.20 0.51 15.96
C LYS A 260 14.61 0.43 14.51
N LYS A 261 14.98 1.57 13.96
CA LYS A 261 15.70 1.72 12.70
C LYS A 261 16.92 0.82 12.63
N ASN A 262 17.19 0.32 11.42
CA ASN A 262 18.32 -0.54 11.08
C ASN A 262 18.38 -1.80 11.95
N THR A 263 17.21 -2.29 12.37
CA THR A 263 17.05 -3.56 13.09
C THR A 263 16.06 -4.43 12.34
N ALA A 264 16.42 -5.69 12.16
CA ALA A 264 15.51 -6.71 11.69
C ALA A 264 14.98 -7.46 12.91
N TYR A 265 13.67 -7.62 12.96
CA TYR A 265 12.96 -8.35 13.99
C TYR A 265 12.36 -9.60 13.37
N THR A 266 12.43 -10.73 14.07
CA THR A 266 11.70 -11.93 13.67
C THR A 266 10.73 -12.31 14.77
N LEU A 267 9.44 -12.33 14.46
CA LEU A 267 8.38 -12.90 15.27
C LEU A 267 8.20 -14.36 14.86
N ARG A 268 8.50 -15.29 15.78
CA ARG A 268 8.30 -16.72 15.59
C ARG A 268 7.10 -17.18 16.41
N ILE A 269 6.15 -17.84 15.76
CA ILE A 269 4.93 -18.38 16.37
C ILE A 269 4.96 -19.90 16.20
N THR A 270 5.02 -20.62 17.31
CA THR A 270 4.99 -22.09 17.35
C THR A 270 3.69 -22.59 17.93
#